data_AF-A0A849WTQ2-F1
#
_entry.id   AF-A0A849WTQ2-F1
#
_cell.length_a   1.000
_cell.length_b   1.000
_cell.length_c   1.000
_cell.angle_alpha   90.00
_cell.angle_beta   90.00
_cell.angle_gamma   90.00
#
_symmetry.space_group_name_H-M   'P 1'
#
loop_
_entity.id
_entity.type
_entity.pdbx_description
1 polymer ?
#
loop_
_entity_poly.entity_id
_entity_poly.type
_entity_poly.pdbx_seq_one_letter_code
_entity_poly.pdbx_strand_id
1 'polypeptide(L)'
;MGLEKIYLFSILCVSVFNASANSDNVNASSMTDLASRTQKILSFLPGSTSKALSVYLDIVNPSEYKNDSDIRQANKGVIGHFGKVFSRESSRGRCLYTKAALLYRYIAKVDEANIRPVNKINKISLDDTTEKTSLDPGWLWNAAMKIAGNNANEAFELLGVCGHDDSGERENAFRYALGILDEDILKKAGIKYIPSNSNSRFYCPDQRSVFFVPGSLGKNVDIPTKLKQKIAKIQAPNLGQEVIPAKYYHVFGGAYMACKLIQAGIGKTDAKDYTSKFVSAYRRARLCTSAGEMKHKFDEVNTNYQKALAKNLSDGKDGITMAEYLSINRLDCYNLSLTSLKSKSEICGGSKNAKEILEKVIDRALAGKVYFEQQNCPTSSAGQFSDGFRVLSSTGKSAFSFNNEFNCINISTSNCAGAKNVLETWNVDFEWTIEQQLAGAKFASEYCKVDEKKQDQDQKCEIPSEFVSLYSDSFNTSRVKTVTGEKLIQSK
;
A
#
# COMPACT_ATOMS: atom_id res chain seq x y z
N MET A 1 2.39 16.54 21.59
CA MET A 1 3.61 16.25 20.81
C MET A 1 3.93 17.47 19.97
N GLY A 2 5.13 18.06 20.11
CA GLY A 2 5.54 19.20 19.27
C GLY A 2 5.62 18.82 17.79
N LEU A 3 5.15 19.73 16.94
CA LEU A 3 5.11 19.63 15.47
C LEU A 3 6.46 19.18 14.87
N GLU A 4 7.58 19.64 15.44
CA GLU A 4 8.97 19.32 15.08
C GLU A 4 9.27 17.81 14.92
N LYS A 5 8.58 16.93 15.65
CA LYS A 5 8.82 15.47 15.59
C LYS A 5 8.19 14.78 14.38
N ILE A 6 7.12 15.36 13.81
CA ILE A 6 6.49 14.87 12.57
C ILE A 6 7.32 15.28 11.35
N TYR A 7 8.08 16.38 11.46
CA TYR A 7 8.96 16.89 10.40
C TYR A 7 10.14 15.97 10.12
N LEU A 8 10.89 15.57 11.15
CA LEU A 8 12.04 14.67 10.99
C LEU A 8 11.64 13.33 10.33
N PHE A 9 10.45 12.83 10.67
CA PHE A 9 9.91 11.61 10.07
C PHE A 9 9.50 11.81 8.60
N SER A 10 8.87 12.94 8.27
CA SER A 10 8.53 13.29 6.88
C SER A 10 9.77 13.46 6.03
N ILE A 11 10.82 14.08 6.57
CA ILE A 11 12.14 14.20 5.92
C ILE A 11 12.74 12.81 5.70
N LEU A 12 12.62 11.89 6.67
CA LEU A 12 13.09 10.52 6.52
C LEU A 12 12.36 9.75 5.42
N CYS A 13 11.02 9.76 5.44
CA CYS A 13 10.23 9.15 4.37
C CYS A 13 10.58 9.77 3.02
N VAL A 14 10.58 11.10 2.92
CA VAL A 14 10.96 11.79 1.68
C VAL A 14 12.38 11.46 1.25
N SER A 15 13.35 11.35 2.16
CA SER A 15 14.74 11.02 1.80
C SER A 15 14.86 9.60 1.26
N VAL A 16 14.11 8.64 1.84
CA VAL A 16 13.97 7.27 1.32
C VAL A 16 13.32 7.27 -0.06
N PHE A 17 12.24 8.03 -0.26
CA PHE A 17 11.48 8.01 -1.51
C PHE A 17 12.09 8.89 -2.63
N ASN A 18 12.73 10.00 -2.30
CA ASN A 18 13.38 10.90 -3.26
C ASN A 18 14.73 10.36 -3.75
N ALA A 19 15.45 9.58 -2.93
CA ALA A 19 16.59 8.81 -3.43
C ALA A 19 16.17 7.89 -4.59
N SER A 20 14.93 7.43 -4.67
CA SER A 20 14.44 6.65 -5.82
C SER A 20 14.06 7.47 -7.05
N ALA A 21 13.73 8.76 -6.90
CA ALA A 21 13.12 9.55 -7.98
C ALA A 21 14.15 10.08 -8.99
N ASN A 22 15.43 10.18 -8.59
CA ASN A 22 16.53 10.53 -9.48
C ASN A 22 17.26 9.25 -9.93
N SER A 23 16.57 8.41 -10.70
CA SER A 23 17.02 7.06 -11.12
C SER A 23 18.35 7.02 -11.87
N ASP A 24 18.86 8.15 -12.36
CA ASP A 24 19.99 8.14 -13.27
C ASP A 24 21.35 7.99 -12.57
N ASN A 25 21.46 8.13 -11.24
CA ASN A 25 22.75 7.98 -10.53
C ASN A 25 22.66 7.68 -9.02
N VAL A 26 21.57 7.11 -8.52
CA VAL A 26 21.47 6.77 -7.09
C VAL A 26 22.21 5.46 -6.84
N ASN A 27 23.52 5.59 -6.61
CA ASN A 27 24.36 4.45 -6.27
C ASN A 27 23.94 3.87 -4.91
N ALA A 28 24.10 2.55 -4.76
CA ALA A 28 23.86 1.76 -3.55
C ALA A 28 24.51 2.32 -2.25
N SER A 29 25.49 3.23 -2.38
CA SER A 29 26.10 3.99 -1.29
C SER A 29 25.12 4.96 -0.63
N SER A 30 24.19 5.58 -1.38
CA SER A 30 23.22 6.56 -0.89
C SER A 30 22.16 5.96 0.04
N MET A 31 21.68 4.74 -0.25
CA MET A 31 20.72 4.03 0.61
C MET A 31 21.37 3.53 1.92
N THR A 32 22.65 3.14 1.85
CA THR A 32 23.42 2.78 3.06
C THR A 32 23.66 4.02 3.93
N ASP A 33 23.97 5.16 3.31
CA ASP A 33 24.11 6.45 4.00
C ASP A 33 22.78 6.92 4.60
N LEU A 34 21.67 6.71 3.91
CA LEU A 34 20.34 6.99 4.42
C LEU A 34 19.99 6.16 5.66
N ALA A 35 20.27 4.85 5.66
CA ALA A 35 20.08 4.02 6.85
C ALA A 35 20.92 4.52 8.04
N SER A 36 22.18 4.90 7.78
CA SER A 36 23.07 5.49 8.80
C SER A 36 22.56 6.83 9.33
N ARG A 37 22.11 7.73 8.45
CA ARG A 37 21.48 9.02 8.82
C ARG A 37 20.20 8.82 9.61
N THR A 38 19.40 7.82 9.23
CA THR A 38 18.18 7.42 9.93
C THR A 38 18.49 6.99 11.37
N GLN A 39 19.51 6.16 11.56
CA GLN A 39 19.95 5.73 12.89
C GLN A 39 20.47 6.89 13.74
N LYS A 40 21.20 7.84 13.12
CA LYS A 40 21.60 9.07 13.82
C LYS A 40 20.37 9.89 14.24
N ILE A 41 19.40 10.10 13.36
CA ILE A 41 18.15 10.82 13.71
C ILE A 41 17.40 10.09 14.83
N LEU A 42 17.30 8.76 14.77
CA LEU A 42 16.66 7.93 15.79
C LEU A 42 17.25 8.15 17.18
N SER A 43 18.56 8.36 17.29
CA SER A 43 19.23 8.64 18.58
C SER A 43 18.85 9.99 19.20
N PHE A 44 18.33 10.95 18.42
CA PHE A 44 17.86 12.24 18.91
C PHE A 44 16.35 12.25 19.21
N LEU A 45 15.62 11.20 18.84
CA LEU A 45 14.18 11.10 19.09
C LEU A 45 13.91 10.52 20.48
N PRO A 46 12.89 11.04 21.19
CA PRO A 46 12.57 10.54 22.52
C PRO A 46 11.95 9.14 22.47
N GLY A 47 12.31 8.34 23.48
CA GLY A 47 11.79 7.01 23.84
C GLY A 47 10.82 6.36 22.84
N SER A 48 9.52 6.56 23.04
CA SER A 48 8.46 5.88 22.26
C SER A 48 8.48 6.23 20.78
N THR A 49 8.86 7.45 20.40
CA THR A 49 8.95 7.86 18.99
C THR A 49 10.09 7.14 18.27
N SER A 50 11.29 7.10 18.88
CA SER A 50 12.44 6.40 18.32
C SER A 50 12.13 4.90 18.16
N LYS A 51 11.52 4.30 19.19
CA LYS A 51 11.11 2.90 19.16
C LYS A 51 10.06 2.60 18.09
N ALA A 52 9.02 3.44 17.98
CA ALA A 52 7.98 3.28 16.97
C ALA A 52 8.56 3.37 15.55
N LEU A 53 9.47 4.32 15.32
CA LEU A 53 10.14 4.48 14.04
C LEU A 53 11.05 3.28 13.71
N SER A 54 11.77 2.74 14.70
CA SER A 54 12.56 1.52 14.53
C SER A 54 11.70 0.33 14.06
N VAL A 55 10.54 0.12 14.68
CA VAL A 55 9.57 -0.92 14.26
C VAL A 55 9.09 -0.67 12.82
N TYR A 56 8.76 0.57 12.48
CA TYR A 56 8.33 0.91 11.11
C TYR A 56 9.42 0.61 10.07
N LEU A 57 10.68 0.97 10.38
CA LEU A 57 11.82 0.75 9.50
C LEU A 57 12.18 -0.74 9.37
N ASP A 58 11.96 -1.54 10.40
CA ASP A 58 12.09 -3.00 10.32
C ASP A 58 11.08 -3.59 9.33
N ILE A 59 9.82 -3.14 9.40
CA ILE A 59 8.75 -3.61 8.51
C ILE A 59 8.96 -3.15 7.06
N VAL A 60 9.28 -1.88 6.86
CA VAL A 60 9.51 -1.32 5.52
C VAL A 60 10.88 -1.76 4.97
N ASN A 61 11.78 -2.25 5.81
CA ASN A 61 13.10 -2.80 5.47
C ASN A 61 13.79 -2.08 4.29
N PRO A 62 14.21 -0.80 4.45
CA PRO A 62 14.80 -0.01 3.36
C PRO A 62 16.03 -0.64 2.70
N SER A 63 16.73 -1.55 3.37
CA SER A 63 17.88 -2.28 2.82
C SER A 63 17.54 -3.15 1.61
N GLU A 64 16.31 -3.65 1.50
CA GLU A 64 15.87 -4.48 0.35
C GLU A 64 15.83 -3.69 -0.97
N TYR A 65 15.90 -2.36 -0.88
CA TYR A 65 15.82 -1.46 -2.02
C TYR A 65 17.19 -0.98 -2.51
N LYS A 66 18.29 -1.43 -1.90
CA LYS A 66 19.65 -0.93 -2.19
C LYS A 66 20.04 -1.02 -3.68
N ASN A 67 19.48 -2.00 -4.39
CA ASN A 67 19.73 -2.25 -5.81
C ASN A 67 18.45 -2.13 -6.65
N ASP A 68 17.38 -1.53 -6.09
CA ASP A 68 16.13 -1.36 -6.81
C ASP A 68 16.08 0.01 -7.49
N SER A 69 15.84 0.00 -8.80
CA SER A 69 15.60 1.23 -9.57
C SER A 69 14.18 1.79 -9.35
N ASP A 70 13.27 1.01 -8.77
CA ASP A 70 11.89 1.42 -8.51
C ASP A 70 11.41 1.09 -7.09
N ILE A 71 11.82 1.91 -6.12
CA ILE A 71 11.36 1.86 -4.72
C ILE A 71 9.85 2.16 -4.59
N ARG A 72 9.23 2.72 -5.64
CA ARG A 72 7.85 3.24 -5.57
C ARG A 72 6.79 2.17 -5.78
N GLN A 73 7.15 1.11 -6.49
CA GLN A 73 6.23 0.02 -6.83
C GLN A 73 6.58 -1.24 -6.04
N ALA A 74 7.87 -1.58 -5.98
CA ALA A 74 8.36 -2.79 -5.38
C ALA A 74 8.16 -2.80 -3.86
N ASN A 75 7.16 -3.49 -3.28
CA ASN A 75 7.06 -3.69 -1.82
C ASN A 75 8.14 -4.65 -1.26
N LYS A 76 9.34 -4.68 -1.86
CA LYS A 76 10.46 -5.57 -1.52
C LYS A 76 10.83 -5.52 -0.04
N GLY A 77 10.72 -4.35 0.57
CA GLY A 77 10.95 -4.20 1.99
C GLY A 77 10.01 -5.02 2.87
N VAL A 78 8.70 -4.86 2.62
CA VAL A 78 7.64 -5.59 3.33
C VAL A 78 7.74 -7.09 3.04
N ILE A 79 8.08 -7.46 1.79
CA ILE A 79 8.41 -8.82 1.39
C ILE A 79 9.55 -9.39 2.24
N GLY A 80 10.68 -8.67 2.33
CA GLY A 80 11.84 -9.11 3.11
C GLY A 80 11.54 -9.22 4.60
N HIS A 81 10.73 -8.31 5.14
CA HIS A 81 10.23 -8.38 6.51
C HIS A 81 9.44 -9.67 6.77
N PHE A 82 8.43 -9.96 5.94
CA PHE A 82 7.67 -11.20 6.09
C PHE A 82 8.51 -12.45 5.79
N GLY A 83 9.51 -12.37 4.92
CA GLY A 83 10.50 -13.43 4.74
C GLY A 83 11.23 -13.80 6.02
N LYS A 84 11.56 -12.80 6.86
CA LYS A 84 12.16 -13.02 8.19
C LYS A 84 11.14 -13.59 9.18
N VAL A 85 9.94 -13.01 9.26
CA VAL A 85 8.86 -13.45 10.18
C VAL A 85 8.47 -14.91 9.94
N PHE A 86 8.37 -15.32 8.67
CA PHE A 86 8.00 -16.67 8.25
C PHE A 86 9.24 -17.54 7.92
N SER A 87 10.43 -17.15 8.37
CA SER A 87 11.67 -17.86 8.06
C SER A 87 11.64 -19.29 8.59
N ARG A 88 12.02 -20.24 7.71
CA ARG A 88 12.13 -21.66 8.04
C ARG A 88 13.24 -21.97 9.03
N GLU A 89 14.20 -21.09 9.18
CA GLU A 89 15.33 -21.28 10.09
C GLU A 89 14.86 -21.29 11.54
N SER A 90 13.75 -20.60 11.84
CA SER A 90 13.14 -20.58 13.18
C SER A 90 11.98 -21.56 13.33
N SER A 91 11.84 -22.17 14.52
CA SER A 91 10.68 -23.01 14.88
C SER A 91 9.37 -22.24 14.77
N ARG A 92 9.34 -21.02 15.30
CA ARG A 92 8.19 -20.09 15.20
C ARG A 92 7.82 -19.79 13.76
N GLY A 93 8.77 -19.43 12.91
CA GLY A 93 8.52 -19.09 11.50
C GLY A 93 7.94 -20.27 10.72
N ARG A 94 8.43 -21.50 10.95
CA ARG A 94 7.82 -22.72 10.38
C ARG A 94 6.38 -22.93 10.85
N CYS A 95 6.08 -22.63 12.11
CA CYS A 95 4.72 -22.76 12.63
C CYS A 95 3.76 -21.72 12.02
N LEU A 96 4.16 -20.44 12.06
CA LEU A 96 3.41 -19.34 11.45
C LEU A 96 3.13 -19.62 9.98
N TYR A 97 4.13 -20.15 9.27
CA TYR A 97 3.99 -20.52 7.86
C TYR A 97 2.88 -21.55 7.65
N THR A 98 2.89 -22.62 8.45
CA THR A 98 1.89 -23.68 8.34
C THR A 98 0.48 -23.15 8.62
N LYS A 99 0.35 -22.31 9.65
CA LYS A 99 -0.90 -21.62 10.00
C LYS A 99 -1.37 -20.66 8.91
N ALA A 100 -0.47 -19.90 8.29
CA ALA A 100 -0.81 -19.04 7.17
C ALA A 100 -1.33 -19.87 5.99
N ALA A 101 -0.64 -20.96 5.63
CA ALA A 101 -1.09 -21.85 4.56
C ALA A 101 -2.51 -22.41 4.81
N LEU A 102 -2.82 -22.79 6.05
CA LEU A 102 -4.18 -23.21 6.46
C LEU A 102 -5.20 -22.08 6.26
N LEU A 103 -4.89 -20.88 6.76
CA LEU A 103 -5.79 -19.72 6.68
C LEU A 103 -6.11 -19.37 5.24
N TYR A 104 -5.10 -19.30 4.38
CA TYR A 104 -5.32 -18.89 2.99
C TYR A 104 -5.98 -19.96 2.13
N ARG A 105 -5.79 -21.26 2.44
CA ARG A 105 -6.62 -22.30 1.83
C ARG A 105 -8.08 -22.21 2.26
N TYR A 106 -8.33 -21.89 3.53
CA TYR A 106 -9.68 -21.64 4.01
C TYR A 106 -10.31 -20.46 3.26
N ILE A 107 -9.59 -19.34 3.12
CA ILE A 107 -10.04 -18.17 2.35
C ILE A 107 -10.34 -18.55 0.90
N ALA A 108 -9.48 -19.33 0.23
CA ALA A 108 -9.73 -19.78 -1.15
C ALA A 108 -11.05 -20.54 -1.28
N LYS A 109 -11.38 -21.44 -0.34
CA LYS A 109 -12.68 -22.15 -0.33
C LYS A 109 -13.85 -21.21 -0.10
N VAL A 110 -13.69 -20.22 0.80
CA VAL A 110 -14.72 -19.20 1.04
C VAL A 110 -14.93 -18.35 -0.23
N ASP A 111 -13.86 -17.99 -0.92
CA ASP A 111 -13.90 -17.27 -2.19
C ASP A 111 -14.61 -18.08 -3.28
N GLU A 112 -14.30 -19.36 -3.45
CA GLU A 112 -14.98 -20.24 -4.40
C GLU A 112 -16.50 -20.30 -4.15
N ALA A 113 -16.93 -20.28 -2.89
CA ALA A 113 -18.34 -20.31 -2.51
C ALA A 113 -19.06 -18.96 -2.68
N ASN A 114 -18.34 -17.83 -2.61
CA ASN A 114 -18.96 -16.49 -2.55
C ASN A 114 -18.72 -15.64 -3.81
N ILE A 115 -17.64 -15.87 -4.54
CA ILE A 115 -17.35 -15.14 -5.77
C ILE A 115 -18.12 -15.80 -6.91
N ARG A 116 -19.27 -15.22 -7.27
CA ARG A 116 -20.05 -15.66 -8.43
C ARG A 116 -19.21 -15.51 -9.72
N PRO A 117 -19.32 -16.44 -10.69
CA PRO A 117 -18.56 -16.37 -11.93
C PRO A 117 -18.82 -15.08 -12.73
N VAL A 118 -17.85 -14.17 -12.63
CA VAL A 118 -17.24 -13.21 -13.58
C VAL A 118 -18.11 -12.24 -14.38
N ASN A 119 -19.42 -12.39 -14.53
CA ASN A 119 -20.13 -11.56 -15.51
C ASN A 119 -20.61 -10.17 -15.03
N LYS A 120 -20.42 -9.76 -13.76
CA LYS A 120 -20.86 -8.42 -13.32
C LYS A 120 -20.00 -7.66 -12.29
N ILE A 121 -19.06 -8.28 -11.57
CA ILE A 121 -18.29 -7.57 -10.52
C ILE A 121 -16.79 -7.78 -10.78
N ASN A 122 -16.14 -6.78 -11.39
CA ASN A 122 -14.72 -6.86 -11.73
C ASN A 122 -13.80 -6.67 -10.51
N LYS A 123 -14.28 -6.04 -9.42
CA LYS A 123 -13.55 -5.80 -8.14
C LYS A 123 -14.55 -5.60 -7.00
N ILE A 124 -14.17 -5.95 -5.78
CA ILE A 124 -14.95 -5.62 -4.58
C ILE A 124 -15.07 -4.10 -4.48
N SER A 125 -16.31 -3.63 -4.38
CA SER A 125 -16.66 -2.23 -4.37
C SER A 125 -16.64 -1.62 -2.97
N LEU A 126 -16.59 -0.29 -2.90
CA LEU A 126 -16.62 0.48 -1.66
C LEU A 126 -17.94 0.29 -0.89
N ASP A 127 -18.98 -0.15 -1.60
CA ASP A 127 -20.30 -0.47 -1.08
C ASP A 127 -20.50 -1.97 -0.78
N ASP A 128 -19.49 -2.81 -1.02
CA ASP A 128 -19.60 -4.27 -0.80
C ASP A 128 -19.35 -4.59 0.68
N THR A 129 -20.33 -4.27 1.53
CA THR A 129 -20.29 -4.70 2.93
C THR A 129 -20.42 -6.22 3.04
N THR A 130 -19.89 -6.80 4.12
CA THR A 130 -20.17 -8.21 4.50
C THR A 130 -21.66 -8.54 4.52
N GLU A 131 -22.55 -7.58 4.77
CA GLU A 131 -24.01 -7.79 4.69
C GLU A 131 -24.51 -8.16 3.29
N LYS A 132 -23.75 -7.84 2.24
CA LYS A 132 -24.03 -8.25 0.85
C LYS A 132 -23.41 -9.60 0.48
N THR A 133 -22.50 -10.12 1.30
CA THR A 133 -22.01 -11.49 1.19
C THR A 133 -22.80 -12.37 2.18
N SER A 134 -22.69 -13.70 2.04
CA SER A 134 -23.27 -14.62 3.04
C SER A 134 -22.44 -14.72 4.32
N LEU A 135 -21.46 -13.83 4.50
CA LEU A 135 -20.44 -13.93 5.53
C LEU A 135 -20.74 -12.98 6.69
N ASP A 136 -20.66 -13.51 7.90
CA ASP A 136 -20.81 -12.69 9.09
C ASP A 136 -19.68 -11.65 9.20
N PRO A 137 -19.99 -10.43 9.69
CA PRO A 137 -18.94 -9.46 10.02
C PRO A 137 -17.90 -10.06 10.97
N GLY A 138 -16.62 -9.88 10.66
CA GLY A 138 -15.51 -10.45 11.43
C GLY A 138 -15.14 -11.89 11.09
N TRP A 139 -15.74 -12.51 10.06
CA TRP A 139 -15.45 -13.90 9.68
C TRP A 139 -13.94 -14.19 9.51
N LEU A 140 -13.21 -13.26 8.89
CA LEU A 140 -11.80 -13.43 8.59
C LEU A 140 -10.95 -13.31 9.85
N TRP A 141 -11.29 -12.36 10.74
CA TRP A 141 -10.65 -12.26 12.05
C TRP A 141 -10.90 -13.51 12.90
N ASN A 142 -12.13 -14.00 12.93
CA ASN A 142 -12.50 -15.21 13.67
C ASN A 142 -11.72 -16.44 13.16
N ALA A 143 -11.61 -16.59 11.84
CA ALA A 143 -10.82 -17.67 11.23
C ALA A 143 -9.33 -17.56 11.60
N ALA A 144 -8.75 -16.35 11.51
CA ALA A 144 -7.35 -16.11 11.86
C ALA A 144 -7.08 -16.37 13.34
N MET A 145 -7.94 -15.88 14.25
CA MET A 145 -7.83 -16.11 15.70
C MET A 145 -7.88 -17.60 16.04
N LYS A 146 -8.79 -18.33 15.41
CA LYS A 146 -8.94 -19.76 15.63
C LYS A 146 -7.70 -20.54 15.21
N ILE A 147 -7.16 -20.26 14.02
CA ILE A 147 -5.91 -20.86 13.52
C ILE A 147 -4.72 -20.46 14.39
N ALA A 148 -4.69 -19.21 14.86
CA ALA A 148 -3.67 -18.69 15.77
C ALA A 148 -3.80 -19.23 17.21
N GLY A 149 -4.76 -20.11 17.51
CA GLY A 149 -4.96 -20.63 18.87
C GLY A 149 -5.35 -19.54 19.87
N ASN A 150 -6.22 -18.61 19.45
CA ASN A 150 -6.64 -17.41 20.19
C ASN A 150 -5.51 -16.41 20.52
N ASN A 151 -4.37 -16.49 19.83
CA ASN A 151 -3.31 -15.51 19.92
C ASN A 151 -3.54 -14.37 18.91
N ALA A 152 -4.00 -13.21 19.41
CA ALA A 152 -4.27 -12.03 18.56
C ALA A 152 -3.01 -11.51 17.84
N ASN A 153 -1.86 -11.54 18.50
CA ASN A 153 -0.59 -11.08 17.93
C ASN A 153 -0.21 -11.90 16.70
N GLU A 154 -0.35 -13.21 16.82
CA GLU A 154 -0.13 -14.17 15.74
C GLU A 154 -1.21 -14.06 14.65
N ALA A 155 -2.50 -13.90 15.01
CA ALA A 155 -3.57 -13.70 14.03
C ALA A 155 -3.30 -12.48 13.12
N PHE A 156 -2.79 -11.38 13.66
CA PHE A 156 -2.35 -10.23 12.85
C PHE A 156 -1.17 -10.56 11.93
N GLU A 157 -0.23 -11.42 12.36
CA GLU A 157 0.85 -11.90 11.48
C GLU A 157 0.31 -12.73 10.31
N LEU A 158 -0.63 -13.63 10.58
CA LEU A 158 -1.27 -14.45 9.54
C LEU A 158 -2.05 -13.60 8.52
N LEU A 159 -2.73 -12.54 8.97
CA LEU A 159 -3.50 -11.65 8.10
C LEU A 159 -2.61 -10.65 7.34
N GLY A 160 -1.55 -10.15 7.98
CA GLY A 160 -0.69 -9.12 7.42
C GLY A 160 0.03 -9.54 6.14
N VAL A 161 0.33 -10.84 6.01
CA VAL A 161 1.21 -11.36 4.96
C VAL A 161 0.63 -11.35 3.53
N CYS A 162 -0.68 -11.48 3.34
CA CYS A 162 -1.32 -11.15 2.05
C CYS A 162 -2.24 -9.92 2.15
N GLY A 163 -2.40 -9.36 3.35
CA GLY A 163 -3.14 -8.13 3.59
C GLY A 163 -2.39 -6.87 3.15
N HIS A 164 -1.12 -6.98 2.72
CA HIS A 164 -0.32 -5.85 2.24
C HIS A 164 -0.38 -5.71 0.70
N ASP A 165 -0.76 -4.52 0.23
CA ASP A 165 -0.79 -3.95 -1.15
C ASP A 165 -0.79 -4.90 -2.40
N ASP A 166 -0.40 -4.41 -3.58
CA ASP A 166 -0.79 -4.94 -4.89
C ASP A 166 -0.37 -6.40 -5.22
N SER A 167 -1.19 -7.08 -6.03
CA SER A 167 -1.19 -8.53 -6.25
C SER A 167 0.06 -9.12 -6.92
N GLY A 168 0.84 -8.31 -7.64
CA GLY A 168 2.04 -8.78 -8.36
C GLY A 168 3.19 -9.19 -7.43
N GLU A 169 3.17 -8.75 -6.18
CA GLU A 169 4.30 -8.85 -5.26
C GLU A 169 4.07 -9.82 -4.11
N ARG A 170 2.79 -10.12 -3.83
CA ARG A 170 2.36 -11.07 -2.79
C ARG A 170 2.88 -12.48 -3.05
N GLU A 171 2.89 -12.89 -4.32
CA GLU A 171 3.42 -14.19 -4.73
C GLU A 171 4.95 -14.26 -4.52
N ASN A 172 5.66 -13.16 -4.73
CA ASN A 172 7.11 -13.08 -4.55
C ASN A 172 7.51 -13.01 -3.07
N ALA A 173 6.73 -12.33 -2.22
CA ALA A 173 6.90 -12.30 -0.76
C ALA A 173 7.02 -13.71 -0.19
N PHE A 174 6.05 -14.53 -0.57
CA PHE A 174 6.00 -15.91 -0.18
C PHE A 174 7.06 -16.72 -0.89
N ARG A 175 7.23 -16.62 -2.22
CA ARG A 175 8.27 -17.37 -2.95
C ARG A 175 9.67 -17.19 -2.35
N TYR A 176 10.01 -15.98 -1.89
CA TYR A 176 11.29 -15.68 -1.24
C TYR A 176 11.41 -16.31 0.16
N ALA A 177 10.35 -16.21 0.99
CA ALA A 177 10.26 -16.96 2.25
C ALA A 177 10.26 -18.49 2.03
N LEU A 178 9.85 -18.91 0.84
CA LEU A 178 9.50 -20.29 0.50
C LEU A 178 10.60 -21.11 -0.12
N GLY A 179 11.78 -20.56 -0.46
CA GLY A 179 12.91 -21.27 -1.10
C GLY A 179 12.62 -22.76 -1.27
N ILE A 180 11.86 -23.08 -2.32
CA ILE A 180 11.18 -24.36 -2.62
C ILE A 180 10.72 -25.12 -1.37
N LEU A 181 9.42 -25.15 -1.07
CA LEU A 181 8.90 -26.16 -0.14
C LEU A 181 9.40 -27.54 -0.56
N ASP A 182 10.18 -28.16 0.31
CA ASP A 182 10.48 -29.57 0.27
C ASP A 182 9.13 -30.29 0.37
N GLU A 183 8.73 -30.96 -0.71
CA GLU A 183 7.50 -31.76 -0.73
C GLU A 183 7.43 -32.70 0.47
N ASP A 184 8.57 -33.09 1.03
CA ASP A 184 8.66 -34.00 2.15
C ASP A 184 8.09 -33.42 3.45
N ILE A 185 8.14 -32.10 3.68
CA ILE A 185 7.53 -31.51 4.89
C ILE A 185 6.00 -31.55 4.78
N LEU A 186 5.47 -31.20 3.61
CA LEU A 186 4.03 -31.31 3.36
C LEU A 186 3.58 -32.77 3.40
N LYS A 187 4.33 -33.70 2.79
CA LYS A 187 4.06 -35.14 2.87
C LYS A 187 4.10 -35.65 4.31
N LYS A 188 5.09 -35.27 5.12
CA LYS A 188 5.21 -35.64 6.54
C LYS A 188 4.07 -35.07 7.39
N ALA A 189 3.56 -33.88 7.04
CA ALA A 189 2.38 -33.30 7.66
C ALA A 189 1.05 -33.89 7.15
N GLY A 190 1.08 -34.90 6.27
CA GLY A 190 -0.12 -35.48 5.67
C GLY A 190 -0.85 -34.53 4.72
N ILE A 191 -0.15 -33.52 4.19
CA ILE A 191 -0.68 -32.51 3.27
C ILE A 191 -0.39 -32.96 1.84
N LYS A 192 -1.43 -33.38 1.09
CA LYS A 192 -1.27 -33.68 -0.34
C LYS A 192 -1.02 -32.36 -1.08
N TYR A 193 0.05 -32.35 -1.87
CA TYR A 193 0.34 -31.32 -2.84
C TYR A 193 -0.77 -31.33 -3.90
N ILE A 194 -1.53 -30.25 -4.00
CA ILE A 194 -2.43 -30.03 -5.15
C ILE A 194 -1.60 -29.22 -6.14
N PRO A 195 -1.18 -29.81 -7.28
CA PRO A 195 -0.58 -29.01 -8.34
C PRO A 195 -1.69 -28.10 -8.85
N SER A 196 -1.66 -26.84 -8.44
CA SER A 196 -2.34 -25.80 -9.19
C SER A 196 -1.63 -25.72 -10.54
N ASN A 197 -2.39 -25.65 -11.62
CA ASN A 197 -1.86 -25.60 -12.99
C ASN A 197 -1.05 -24.31 -13.26
N SER A 198 -0.94 -23.42 -12.26
CA SER A 198 0.03 -22.35 -12.13
C SER A 198 1.08 -22.69 -11.05
N ASN A 199 2.36 -22.48 -11.33
CA ASN A 199 3.51 -22.79 -10.47
C ASN A 199 3.62 -21.98 -9.14
N SER A 200 2.52 -21.75 -8.43
CA SER A 200 2.44 -20.94 -7.20
C SER A 200 1.92 -21.77 -6.03
N ARG A 201 2.84 -22.23 -5.16
CA ARG A 201 2.58 -23.17 -4.05
C ARG A 201 1.89 -22.55 -2.81
N PHE A 202 1.41 -21.32 -2.89
CA PHE A 202 0.73 -20.60 -1.79
C PHE A 202 -0.33 -19.66 -2.37
N TYR A 203 -1.53 -19.64 -1.79
CA TYR A 203 -2.63 -18.78 -2.24
C TYR A 203 -2.56 -17.44 -1.49
N CYS A 204 -2.27 -16.34 -2.17
CA CYS A 204 -2.66 -15.03 -1.67
C CYS A 204 -3.92 -14.59 -2.41
N PRO A 205 -4.98 -14.16 -1.73
CA PRO A 205 -6.23 -13.83 -2.39
C PRO A 205 -6.05 -12.62 -3.31
N ASP A 206 -6.69 -12.62 -4.49
CA ASP A 206 -6.60 -11.47 -5.42
C ASP A 206 -7.51 -10.30 -4.98
N GLN A 207 -7.50 -9.16 -5.69
CA GLN A 207 -8.32 -7.99 -5.33
C GLN A 207 -9.85 -8.21 -5.36
N ARG A 208 -10.33 -9.34 -5.90
CA ARG A 208 -11.74 -9.73 -5.95
C ARG A 208 -12.13 -10.66 -4.80
N SER A 209 -11.16 -11.16 -4.05
CA SER A 209 -11.38 -12.04 -2.91
C SER A 209 -12.19 -11.38 -1.82
N VAL A 210 -13.18 -12.10 -1.26
CA VAL A 210 -13.98 -11.65 -0.12
C VAL A 210 -13.13 -11.34 1.12
N PHE A 211 -11.84 -11.70 1.12
CA PHE A 211 -10.84 -11.20 2.06
C PHE A 211 -10.85 -9.66 2.17
N PHE A 212 -11.02 -8.95 1.05
CA PHE A 212 -10.95 -7.48 0.98
C PHE A 212 -12.31 -6.78 1.10
N VAL A 213 -13.37 -7.47 1.54
CA VAL A 213 -14.67 -6.80 1.77
C VAL A 213 -14.67 -5.98 3.07
N PRO A 214 -15.33 -4.81 3.09
CA PRO A 214 -15.69 -4.12 4.31
C PRO A 214 -16.29 -5.02 5.39
N GLY A 215 -15.73 -4.93 6.59
CA GLY A 215 -16.19 -5.69 7.75
C GLY A 215 -15.60 -7.10 7.90
N SER A 216 -14.68 -7.52 7.04
CA SER A 216 -14.00 -8.82 7.17
C SER A 216 -13.27 -8.99 8.52
N LEU A 217 -12.72 -7.91 9.08
CA LEU A 217 -12.13 -7.89 10.43
C LEU A 217 -13.16 -7.70 11.55
N GLY A 218 -14.28 -7.03 11.27
CA GLY A 218 -15.34 -6.80 12.25
C GLY A 218 -16.33 -5.74 11.76
N LYS A 219 -17.54 -5.74 12.31
CA LYS A 219 -18.66 -4.88 11.88
C LYS A 219 -18.32 -3.38 11.81
N ASN A 220 -17.46 -2.91 12.72
CA ASN A 220 -17.10 -1.50 12.84
C ASN A 220 -15.72 -1.16 12.25
N VAL A 221 -15.14 -2.07 11.44
CA VAL A 221 -13.82 -1.89 10.82
C VAL A 221 -14.00 -1.48 9.36
N ASP A 222 -14.38 -0.22 9.18
CA ASP A 222 -14.68 0.42 7.90
C ASP A 222 -14.35 1.92 8.00
N ILE A 223 -14.22 2.61 6.87
CA ILE A 223 -14.17 4.06 6.81
C ILE A 223 -15.55 4.69 7.05
N PRO A 224 -15.62 5.95 7.52
CA PRO A 224 -16.89 6.62 7.74
C PRO A 224 -17.75 6.71 6.46
N THR A 225 -19.08 6.51 6.58
CA THR A 225 -20.04 6.63 5.46
C THR A 225 -19.93 7.96 4.73
N LYS A 226 -19.71 9.06 5.46
CA LYS A 226 -19.50 10.39 4.87
C LYS A 226 -18.29 10.44 3.93
N LEU A 227 -17.21 9.73 4.28
CA LEU A 227 -16.03 9.63 3.42
C LEU A 227 -16.32 8.76 2.18
N LYS A 228 -17.05 7.64 2.32
CA LYS A 228 -17.49 6.85 1.16
C LYS A 228 -18.31 7.67 0.16
N GLN A 229 -19.25 8.48 0.66
CA GLN A 229 -20.06 9.38 -0.16
C GLN A 229 -19.19 10.44 -0.85
N LYS A 230 -18.21 11.02 -0.14
CA LYS A 230 -17.25 11.97 -0.71
C LYS A 230 -16.41 11.34 -1.82
N ILE A 231 -15.89 10.12 -1.59
CA ILE A 231 -15.14 9.35 -2.58
C ILE A 231 -16.00 9.10 -3.83
N ALA A 232 -17.24 8.61 -3.66
CA ALA A 232 -18.16 8.37 -4.77
C ALA A 232 -18.47 9.64 -5.57
N LYS A 233 -18.76 10.74 -4.88
CA LYS A 233 -19.05 12.02 -5.54
C LYS A 233 -17.89 12.51 -6.41
N ILE A 234 -16.63 12.30 -5.97
CA ILE A 234 -15.45 12.80 -6.67
C ILE A 234 -14.98 11.83 -7.76
N GLN A 235 -14.85 10.55 -7.42
CA GLN A 235 -14.22 9.56 -8.31
C GLN A 235 -15.21 8.84 -9.24
N ALA A 236 -16.50 8.81 -8.88
CA ALA A 236 -17.53 8.12 -9.65
C ALA A 236 -18.89 8.86 -9.59
N PRO A 237 -18.95 10.16 -9.97
CA PRO A 237 -20.13 11.02 -9.74
C PRO A 237 -21.44 10.46 -10.33
N ASN A 238 -21.37 9.69 -11.42
CA ASN A 238 -22.54 9.12 -12.10
C ASN A 238 -22.76 7.63 -11.82
N LEU A 239 -21.81 6.97 -11.16
CA LEU A 239 -21.81 5.51 -10.98
C LEU A 239 -21.89 5.10 -9.50
N GLY A 240 -21.61 6.03 -8.57
CA GLY A 240 -21.72 5.78 -7.13
C GLY A 240 -20.61 4.90 -6.56
N GLN A 241 -20.85 4.36 -5.37
CA GLN A 241 -19.87 3.58 -4.60
C GLN A 241 -19.64 2.17 -5.19
N GLU A 242 -20.62 1.64 -5.93
CA GLU A 242 -20.64 0.27 -6.47
C GLU A 242 -19.52 -0.02 -7.49
N VAL A 243 -18.94 1.02 -8.10
CA VAL A 243 -17.87 0.87 -9.09
C VAL A 243 -16.48 1.19 -8.54
N ILE A 244 -16.39 1.68 -7.30
CA ILE A 244 -15.13 2.14 -6.70
C ILE A 244 -14.50 0.96 -5.95
N PRO A 245 -13.26 0.53 -6.27
CA PRO A 245 -12.63 -0.59 -5.57
C PRO A 245 -12.41 -0.30 -4.09
N ALA A 246 -12.71 -1.23 -3.19
CA ALA A 246 -12.75 -0.98 -1.76
C ALA A 246 -11.37 -0.71 -1.09
N LYS A 247 -10.25 -1.10 -1.72
CA LYS A 247 -8.85 -0.93 -1.22
C LYS A 247 -8.57 -1.38 0.23
N TYR A 248 -9.29 -2.38 0.76
CA TYR A 248 -9.20 -2.78 2.17
C TYR A 248 -7.87 -3.35 2.65
N TYR A 249 -6.93 -3.66 1.74
CA TYR A 249 -5.55 -3.97 2.09
C TYR A 249 -4.91 -2.91 3.01
N HIS A 250 -5.30 -1.63 2.90
CA HIS A 250 -4.85 -0.58 3.81
C HIS A 250 -5.33 -0.77 5.27
N VAL A 251 -6.50 -1.38 5.49
CA VAL A 251 -7.00 -1.71 6.83
C VAL A 251 -6.13 -2.78 7.47
N PHE A 252 -5.79 -3.84 6.72
CA PHE A 252 -4.91 -4.89 7.22
C PHE A 252 -3.50 -4.37 7.50
N GLY A 253 -2.96 -3.52 6.62
CA GLY A 253 -1.68 -2.84 6.84
C GLY A 253 -1.65 -2.01 8.13
N GLY A 254 -2.72 -1.27 8.41
CA GLY A 254 -2.83 -0.46 9.63
C GLY A 254 -2.98 -1.29 10.89
N ALA A 255 -3.76 -2.37 10.81
CA ALA A 255 -3.92 -3.31 11.91
C ALA A 255 -2.59 -4.01 12.25
N TYR A 256 -1.86 -4.48 11.22
CA TYR A 256 -0.56 -5.10 11.40
C TYR A 256 0.45 -4.13 12.02
N MET A 257 0.61 -2.93 11.44
CA MET A 257 1.54 -1.91 11.93
C MET A 257 1.26 -1.54 13.39
N ALA A 258 0.01 -1.22 13.72
CA ALA A 258 -0.36 -0.88 15.09
C ALA A 258 -0.11 -2.03 16.06
N CYS A 259 -0.39 -3.28 15.66
CA CYS A 259 -0.08 -4.42 16.51
C CYS A 259 1.43 -4.61 16.72
N LYS A 260 2.25 -4.42 15.69
CA LYS A 260 3.72 -4.47 15.85
C LYS A 260 4.25 -3.38 16.79
N LEU A 261 3.68 -2.20 16.75
CA LEU A 261 4.00 -1.13 17.70
C LEU A 261 3.61 -1.52 19.14
N ILE A 262 2.42 -2.09 19.33
CA ILE A 262 1.93 -2.55 20.65
C ILE A 262 2.78 -3.70 21.19
N GLN A 263 3.13 -4.68 20.35
CA GLN A 263 4.06 -5.78 20.70
C GLN A 263 5.39 -5.23 21.19
N ALA A 264 5.90 -4.19 20.52
CA ALA A 264 7.07 -3.45 20.94
C ALA A 264 6.83 -2.55 22.16
N GLY A 265 5.72 -2.66 22.88
CA GLY A 265 5.45 -1.91 24.11
C GLY A 265 5.11 -0.43 23.91
N ILE A 266 4.77 -0.02 22.69
CA ILE A 266 4.15 1.30 22.47
C ILE A 266 2.71 1.26 22.98
N GLY A 267 2.28 2.27 23.73
CA GLY A 267 0.91 2.35 24.24
C GLY A 267 -0.12 2.29 23.11
N LYS A 268 -1.28 1.68 23.36
CA LYS A 268 -2.33 1.47 22.35
C LYS A 268 -2.75 2.75 21.61
N THR A 269 -2.92 3.85 22.36
CA THR A 269 -3.24 5.18 21.80
C THR A 269 -2.11 5.69 20.91
N ASP A 270 -0.87 5.64 21.40
CA ASP A 270 0.31 6.08 20.66
C ASP A 270 0.54 5.26 19.39
N ALA A 271 0.35 3.93 19.45
CA ALA A 271 0.52 3.03 18.32
C ALA A 271 -0.43 3.39 17.16
N LYS A 272 -1.69 3.71 17.48
CA LYS A 272 -2.68 4.21 16.52
C LYS A 272 -2.23 5.54 15.91
N ASP A 273 -1.82 6.48 16.75
CA ASP A 273 -1.37 7.80 16.31
C ASP A 273 -0.11 7.73 15.43
N TYR A 274 0.85 6.88 15.79
CA TYR A 274 2.05 6.65 14.98
C TYR A 274 1.70 5.98 13.66
N THR A 275 0.82 4.99 13.64
CA THR A 275 0.37 4.35 12.39
C THR A 275 -0.22 5.37 11.43
N SER A 276 -1.13 6.23 11.91
CA SER A 276 -1.72 7.32 11.11
C SER A 276 -0.68 8.33 10.60
N LYS A 277 0.28 8.72 11.46
CA LYS A 277 1.39 9.62 11.07
C LYS A 277 2.30 8.98 10.02
N PHE A 278 2.59 7.69 10.18
CA PHE A 278 3.43 6.92 9.28
C PHE A 278 2.81 6.84 7.88
N VAL A 279 1.54 6.45 7.80
CA VAL A 279 0.87 6.41 6.49
C VAL A 279 0.65 7.81 5.90
N SER A 280 0.40 8.82 6.73
CA SER A 280 0.29 10.21 6.26
C SER A 280 1.58 10.69 5.60
N ALA A 281 2.73 10.46 6.22
CA ALA A 281 4.00 10.88 5.64
C ALA A 281 4.33 10.07 4.38
N TYR A 282 4.14 8.75 4.41
CA TYR A 282 4.34 7.88 3.25
C TYR A 282 3.48 8.32 2.06
N ARG A 283 2.18 8.50 2.28
CA ARG A 283 1.23 8.88 1.23
C ARG A 283 1.53 10.27 0.69
N ARG A 284 1.86 11.22 1.56
CA ARG A 284 2.28 12.57 1.15
C ARG A 284 3.55 12.52 0.32
N ALA A 285 4.56 11.76 0.74
CA ALA A 285 5.79 11.61 -0.02
C ALA A 285 5.51 11.07 -1.43
N ARG A 286 4.71 10.00 -1.56
CA ARG A 286 4.32 9.46 -2.87
C ARG A 286 3.59 10.47 -3.74
N LEU A 287 2.59 11.17 -3.19
CA LEU A 287 1.85 12.20 -3.92
C LEU A 287 2.76 13.36 -4.33
N CYS A 288 3.67 13.80 -3.46
CA CYS A 288 4.67 14.82 -3.78
C CYS A 288 5.60 14.38 -4.90
N THR A 289 6.08 13.13 -4.90
CA THR A 289 6.91 12.60 -5.97
C THR A 289 6.14 12.61 -7.30
N SER A 290 4.92 12.06 -7.34
CA SER A 290 4.09 12.06 -8.55
C SER A 290 3.76 13.49 -9.02
N ALA A 291 3.47 14.40 -8.09
CA ALA A 291 3.22 15.80 -8.39
C ALA A 291 4.46 16.52 -8.94
N GLY A 292 5.65 16.21 -8.40
CA GLY A 292 6.93 16.75 -8.86
C GLY A 292 7.28 16.28 -10.28
N GLU A 293 7.07 15.00 -10.60
CA GLU A 293 7.24 14.49 -11.97
C GLU A 293 6.28 15.17 -12.95
N MET A 294 5.02 15.34 -12.55
CA MET A 294 4.02 16.05 -13.36
C MET A 294 4.39 17.52 -13.55
N LYS A 295 4.92 18.18 -12.51
CA LYS A 295 5.43 19.56 -12.58
C LYS A 295 6.61 19.66 -13.54
N HIS A 296 7.60 18.76 -13.45
CA HIS A 296 8.75 18.77 -14.35
C HIS A 296 8.31 18.63 -15.82
N LYS A 297 7.42 17.67 -16.10
CA LYS A 297 6.86 17.48 -17.44
C LYS A 297 6.08 18.72 -17.90
N PHE A 298 5.33 19.37 -17.00
CA PHE A 298 4.66 20.63 -17.30
C PHE A 298 5.65 21.74 -17.68
N ASP A 299 6.70 21.92 -16.88
CA ASP A 299 7.69 22.97 -17.08
C ASP A 299 8.46 22.79 -18.39
N GLU A 300 8.78 21.54 -18.76
CA GLU A 300 9.40 21.17 -20.03
C GLU A 300 8.49 21.53 -21.22
N VAL A 301 7.24 21.05 -21.19
CA VAL A 301 6.24 21.36 -22.22
C VAL A 301 6.02 22.86 -22.33
N ASN A 302 5.88 23.56 -21.20
CA ASN A 302 5.65 24.99 -21.18
C ASN A 302 6.85 25.76 -21.73
N THR A 303 8.08 25.36 -21.40
CA THR A 303 9.28 25.99 -21.95
C THR A 303 9.33 25.87 -23.47
N ASN A 304 9.03 24.69 -24.00
CA ASN A 304 9.03 24.48 -25.45
C ASN A 304 7.87 25.22 -26.14
N TYR A 305 6.72 25.29 -25.49
CA TYR A 305 5.60 26.12 -25.93
C TYR A 305 5.97 27.60 -26.01
N GLN A 306 6.55 28.18 -24.96
CA GLN A 306 6.94 29.59 -24.95
C GLN A 306 7.96 29.91 -26.05
N LYS A 307 8.91 28.99 -26.32
CA LYS A 307 9.85 29.13 -27.45
C LYS A 307 9.14 29.14 -28.80
N ALA A 308 8.16 28.25 -29.00
CA ALA A 308 7.41 28.17 -30.24
C ALA A 308 6.46 29.38 -30.43
N LEU A 309 5.84 29.85 -29.35
CA LEU A 309 5.04 31.07 -29.34
C LEU A 309 5.89 32.28 -29.72
N ALA A 310 7.04 32.46 -29.08
CA ALA A 310 7.97 33.55 -29.40
C ALA A 310 8.42 33.50 -30.86
N LYS A 311 8.71 32.30 -31.39
CA LYS A 311 9.08 32.10 -32.80
C LYS A 311 7.94 32.46 -33.76
N ASN A 312 6.70 32.04 -33.47
CA ASN A 312 5.56 32.38 -34.34
C ASN A 312 5.32 33.89 -34.37
N LEU A 313 5.39 34.54 -33.20
CA LEU A 313 5.28 35.99 -33.12
C LEU A 313 6.40 36.70 -33.88
N SER A 314 7.65 36.19 -33.83
CA SER A 314 8.75 36.75 -34.63
C SER A 314 8.62 36.52 -36.13
N ASP A 315 7.97 35.42 -36.54
CA ASP A 315 7.68 35.10 -37.94
C ASP A 315 6.49 35.92 -38.50
N GLY A 316 5.88 36.81 -37.71
CA GLY A 316 4.67 37.55 -38.08
C GLY A 316 3.41 36.68 -38.18
N LYS A 317 3.43 35.49 -37.56
CA LYS A 317 2.28 34.59 -37.47
C LYS A 317 1.49 34.87 -36.20
N ASP A 318 0.21 34.51 -36.22
CA ASP A 318 -0.62 34.53 -35.02
C ASP A 318 -0.01 33.67 -33.90
N GLY A 319 -0.24 34.09 -32.66
CA GLY A 319 0.16 33.31 -31.49
C GLY A 319 -0.50 31.93 -31.53
N ILE A 320 0.26 30.90 -31.15
CA ILE A 320 -0.30 29.56 -30.95
C ILE A 320 -0.72 29.40 -29.50
N THR A 321 -1.83 28.72 -29.26
CA THR A 321 -2.23 28.26 -27.93
C THR A 321 -1.41 27.04 -27.51
N MET A 322 -1.34 26.77 -26.20
CA MET A 322 -0.70 25.55 -25.67
C MET A 322 -1.33 24.28 -26.26
N ALA A 323 -2.66 24.27 -26.44
CA ALA A 323 -3.37 23.14 -27.01
C ALA A 323 -2.98 22.91 -28.48
N GLU A 324 -2.89 23.98 -29.28
CA GLU A 324 -2.40 23.90 -30.66
C GLU A 324 -0.95 23.44 -30.71
N TYR A 325 -0.07 24.00 -29.87
CA TYR A 325 1.33 23.60 -29.79
C TYR A 325 1.48 22.09 -29.52
N LEU A 326 0.74 21.57 -28.55
CA LEU A 326 0.76 20.16 -28.21
C LEU A 326 0.22 19.28 -29.33
N SER A 327 -0.83 19.73 -30.04
CA SER A 327 -1.39 19.03 -31.20
C SER A 327 -0.42 18.99 -32.40
N ILE A 328 0.31 20.08 -32.65
CA ILE A 328 1.24 20.24 -33.78
C ILE A 328 2.50 19.42 -33.56
N ASN A 329 3.10 19.51 -32.37
CA ASN A 329 4.38 18.87 -32.10
C ASN A 329 4.26 17.37 -31.87
N ARG A 330 3.04 16.81 -31.95
CA ARG A 330 2.72 15.41 -31.64
C ARG A 330 3.51 14.95 -30.43
N LEU A 331 3.60 15.81 -29.39
CA LEU A 331 4.55 15.66 -28.30
C LEU A 331 4.34 14.26 -27.77
N ASP A 332 5.36 13.43 -28.06
CA ASP A 332 5.19 12.01 -28.31
C ASP A 332 4.39 11.43 -27.16
N CYS A 333 3.26 10.76 -27.42
CA CYS A 333 2.49 10.09 -26.38
C CYS A 333 3.39 9.15 -25.53
N TYR A 334 4.57 8.82 -26.07
CA TYR A 334 5.77 8.31 -25.42
C TYR A 334 6.25 9.04 -24.16
N ASN A 335 6.49 10.36 -24.19
CA ASN A 335 7.14 11.08 -23.08
C ASN A 335 6.15 11.48 -21.97
N LEU A 336 4.89 11.63 -22.35
CA LEU A 336 3.78 11.84 -21.43
C LEU A 336 3.11 10.54 -21.00
N SER A 337 3.69 9.37 -21.32
CA SER A 337 3.29 8.05 -20.81
C SER A 337 3.28 8.05 -19.28
N LEU A 338 2.17 8.53 -18.71
CA LEU A 338 1.63 8.04 -17.46
C LEU A 338 1.41 6.56 -17.74
N THR A 339 2.23 5.71 -17.13
CA THR A 339 2.41 4.26 -17.33
C THR A 339 1.14 3.39 -17.23
N SER A 340 -0.07 3.98 -17.22
CA SER A 340 -1.35 3.34 -17.01
C SER A 340 -2.37 3.45 -18.17
N LEU A 341 -2.06 4.13 -19.29
CA LEU A 341 -2.97 4.18 -20.44
C LEU A 341 -2.59 3.10 -21.48
N LYS A 342 -3.60 2.35 -21.93
CA LYS A 342 -3.49 1.19 -22.84
C LYS A 342 -2.78 1.50 -24.18
N SER A 343 -2.38 0.42 -24.85
CA SER A 343 -1.48 0.33 -26.01
C SER A 343 -1.41 1.54 -26.96
N LYS A 344 -0.17 1.88 -27.31
CA LYS A 344 0.37 2.84 -28.29
C LYS A 344 -0.47 3.11 -29.56
N SER A 345 -1.23 2.12 -30.06
CA SER A 345 -2.05 2.26 -31.28
C SER A 345 -3.42 2.91 -31.04
N GLU A 346 -3.98 2.84 -29.82
CA GLU A 346 -5.32 3.41 -29.52
C GLU A 346 -5.27 4.92 -29.27
N ILE A 347 -4.17 5.44 -28.72
CA ILE A 347 -4.01 6.85 -28.33
C ILE A 347 -3.78 7.74 -29.56
N CYS A 348 -3.02 7.26 -30.54
CA CYS A 348 -2.64 8.03 -31.73
C CYS A 348 -3.59 7.83 -32.93
N GLY A 349 -4.61 6.98 -32.80
CA GLY A 349 -5.46 6.51 -33.91
C GLY A 349 -6.66 7.40 -34.29
N GLY A 350 -6.94 8.50 -33.58
CA GLY A 350 -8.06 9.40 -33.93
C GLY A 350 -8.02 10.74 -33.21
N SER A 351 -8.36 11.84 -33.92
CA SER A 351 -8.21 13.22 -33.45
C SER A 351 -9.03 13.57 -32.19
N LYS A 352 -10.20 12.94 -32.01
CA LYS A 352 -11.09 13.20 -30.87
C LYS A 352 -10.55 12.61 -29.56
N ASN A 353 -10.01 11.39 -29.60
CA ASN A 353 -9.39 10.75 -28.42
C ASN A 353 -8.09 11.44 -28.03
N ALA A 354 -7.30 11.89 -29.01
CA ALA A 354 -6.06 12.63 -28.75
C ALA A 354 -6.30 13.94 -27.98
N LYS A 355 -7.35 14.69 -28.33
CA LYS A 355 -7.71 15.94 -27.63
C LYS A 355 -8.11 15.68 -26.17
N GLU A 356 -8.99 14.72 -25.91
CA GLU A 356 -9.44 14.40 -24.55
C GLU A 356 -8.29 13.88 -23.67
N ILE A 357 -7.41 13.05 -24.23
CA ILE A 357 -6.22 12.56 -23.53
C ILE A 357 -5.28 13.72 -23.19
N LEU A 358 -5.08 14.64 -24.15
CA LEU A 358 -4.24 15.80 -23.95
C LEU A 358 -4.77 16.72 -22.84
N GLU A 359 -6.08 17.00 -22.84
CA GLU A 359 -6.73 17.76 -21.78
C GLU A 359 -6.49 17.12 -20.40
N LYS A 360 -6.69 15.80 -20.27
CA LYS A 360 -6.41 15.07 -19.01
C LYS A 360 -4.94 15.13 -18.59
N VAL A 361 -4.01 15.16 -19.54
CA VAL A 361 -2.57 15.31 -19.23
C VAL A 361 -2.28 16.71 -18.72
N ILE A 362 -2.81 17.75 -19.36
CA ILE A 362 -2.68 19.14 -18.91
C ILE A 362 -3.28 19.31 -17.51
N ASP A 363 -4.47 18.76 -17.27
CA ASP A 363 -5.15 18.78 -15.97
C ASP A 363 -4.26 18.20 -14.87
N ARG A 364 -3.67 17.02 -15.12
CA ARG A 364 -2.77 16.34 -14.17
C ARG A 364 -1.47 17.11 -13.97
N ALA A 365 -0.92 17.68 -15.02
CA ALA A 365 0.31 18.47 -14.98
C ALA A 365 0.12 19.75 -14.13
N LEU A 366 -0.98 20.45 -14.34
CA LEU A 366 -1.39 21.61 -13.55
C LEU A 366 -1.67 21.26 -12.09
N ALA A 367 -2.44 20.19 -11.85
CA ALA A 367 -2.68 19.67 -10.51
C ALA A 367 -1.37 19.29 -9.81
N GLY A 368 -0.44 18.64 -10.51
CA GLY A 368 0.90 18.32 -10.01
C GLY A 368 1.66 19.54 -9.55
N LYS A 369 1.74 20.58 -10.40
CA LYS A 369 2.38 21.85 -10.03
C LYS A 369 1.77 22.45 -8.77
N VAL A 370 0.43 22.61 -8.74
CA VAL A 370 -0.25 23.26 -7.63
C VAL A 370 -0.14 22.43 -6.34
N TYR A 371 -0.31 21.11 -6.41
CA TYR A 371 -0.12 20.24 -5.25
C TYR A 371 1.30 20.35 -4.71
N PHE A 372 2.30 20.33 -5.60
CA PHE A 372 3.70 20.41 -5.23
C PHE A 372 4.03 21.71 -4.47
N GLU A 373 3.54 22.83 -4.99
CA GLU A 373 3.72 24.16 -4.39
C GLU A 373 2.95 24.29 -3.06
N GLN A 374 1.68 23.90 -3.03
CA GLN A 374 0.84 24.03 -1.83
C GLN A 374 1.27 23.13 -0.67
N GLN A 375 1.75 21.92 -0.97
CA GLN A 375 2.18 20.98 0.06
C GLN A 375 3.61 21.23 0.52
N ASN A 376 4.28 22.27 -0.01
CA ASN A 376 5.70 22.52 0.20
C ASN A 376 6.50 21.23 -0.03
N CYS A 377 6.18 20.54 -1.12
CA CYS A 377 6.85 19.28 -1.45
C CYS A 377 8.35 19.55 -1.59
N PRO A 378 9.22 18.73 -0.96
CA PRO A 378 10.63 19.02 -0.96
C PRO A 378 11.18 19.01 -2.39
N THR A 379 11.80 20.11 -2.80
CA THR A 379 12.48 20.21 -4.09
C THR A 379 13.66 19.26 -4.09
N SER A 380 13.84 18.50 -5.17
CA SER A 380 14.89 17.48 -5.31
C SER A 380 16.33 18.03 -5.26
N SER A 381 16.51 19.35 -5.15
CA SER A 381 17.81 19.97 -4.86
C SER A 381 18.18 19.73 -3.39
N ALA A 382 19.01 18.70 -3.17
CA ALA A 382 19.62 18.34 -1.87
C ALA A 382 20.29 19.50 -1.09
N GLY A 383 20.43 20.70 -1.68
CA GLY A 383 21.06 21.88 -1.09
C GLY A 383 20.13 22.97 -0.53
N GLN A 384 18.80 22.87 -0.63
CA GLN A 384 17.86 23.93 -0.18
C GLN A 384 16.85 23.49 0.88
N PHE A 385 17.16 22.43 1.63
CA PHE A 385 16.27 21.91 2.67
C PHE A 385 16.14 22.81 3.92
N SER A 386 16.95 23.87 4.07
CA SER A 386 16.97 24.70 5.28
C SER A 386 15.92 25.83 5.31
N ASP A 387 15.53 26.38 4.17
CA ASP A 387 14.89 27.72 4.16
C ASP A 387 13.37 27.69 3.94
N GLY A 388 12.83 26.69 3.22
CA GLY A 388 11.39 26.56 2.97
C GLY A 388 10.57 25.93 4.10
N PHE A 389 11.22 25.27 5.06
CA PHE A 389 10.52 24.44 6.06
C PHE A 389 10.03 25.19 7.32
N ARG A 390 10.49 26.43 7.54
CA ARG A 390 10.10 27.25 8.72
C ARG A 390 8.62 27.67 8.74
N VAL A 391 7.91 27.61 7.62
CA VAL A 391 6.51 28.12 7.52
C VAL A 391 5.46 27.09 8.00
N LEU A 392 5.81 25.81 8.13
CA LEU A 392 4.82 24.75 8.34
C LEU A 392 4.48 24.48 9.82
N SER A 393 5.31 24.91 10.77
CA SER A 393 5.23 24.49 12.19
C SER A 393 4.20 25.25 13.05
N SER A 394 3.43 26.19 12.49
CA SER A 394 2.68 27.16 13.31
C SER A 394 1.15 27.08 13.24
N THR A 395 0.51 26.34 12.33
CA THR A 395 -0.94 26.55 12.10
C THR A 395 -1.91 25.54 12.70
N GLY A 396 -1.52 24.35 13.16
CA GLY A 396 -2.31 23.47 14.07
C GLY A 396 -3.79 23.19 13.72
N LYS A 397 -4.28 23.62 12.56
CA LYS A 397 -5.63 23.50 12.03
C LYS A 397 -5.55 22.63 10.80
N SER A 398 -6.60 21.86 10.55
CA SER A 398 -6.82 21.10 9.31
C SER A 398 -6.67 22.03 8.10
N ALA A 399 -5.45 22.16 7.58
CA ALA A 399 -5.11 23.02 6.46
C ALA A 399 -5.52 22.36 5.15
N PHE A 400 -6.83 22.19 4.96
CA PHE A 400 -7.44 21.86 3.67
C PHE A 400 -8.64 22.79 3.46
N SER A 401 -8.38 24.10 3.46
CA SER A 401 -9.31 25.08 2.91
C SER A 401 -8.69 25.60 1.63
N PHE A 402 -9.21 25.19 0.47
CA PHE A 402 -8.89 25.78 -0.83
C PHE A 402 -9.49 27.19 -0.90
N ASN A 403 -8.97 28.14 -0.13
CA ASN A 403 -9.37 29.55 -0.20
C ASN A 403 -8.33 30.42 -0.92
N ASN A 404 -7.21 29.85 -1.36
CA ASN A 404 -6.32 30.55 -2.28
C ASN A 404 -6.88 30.36 -3.69
N GLU A 405 -7.37 31.45 -4.27
CA GLU A 405 -7.88 31.51 -5.63
C GLU A 405 -6.89 30.83 -6.57
N PHE A 406 -7.33 29.72 -7.16
CA PHE A 406 -6.59 28.98 -8.16
C PHE A 406 -6.51 29.89 -9.40
N ASN A 407 -5.45 30.69 -9.49
CA ASN A 407 -5.38 31.79 -10.45
C ASN A 407 -4.94 31.25 -11.81
N CYS A 408 -5.93 30.84 -12.60
CA CYS A 408 -5.81 30.24 -13.92
C CYS A 408 -5.55 31.24 -15.04
N ILE A 409 -4.62 32.17 -14.81
CA ILE A 409 -4.30 33.19 -15.81
C ILE A 409 -3.67 32.47 -17.02
N ASN A 410 -4.32 32.57 -18.19
CA ASN A 410 -3.93 31.97 -19.48
C ASN A 410 -4.17 30.45 -19.66
N ILE A 411 -5.01 29.82 -18.83
CA ILE A 411 -5.43 28.41 -19.00
C ILE A 411 -6.94 28.38 -19.26
N SER A 412 -7.42 27.48 -20.13
CA SER A 412 -8.86 27.35 -20.37
C SER A 412 -9.62 27.01 -19.08
N THR A 413 -10.83 27.53 -18.93
CA THR A 413 -11.70 27.25 -17.77
C THR A 413 -11.97 25.74 -17.60
N SER A 414 -12.02 24.98 -18.70
CA SER A 414 -12.14 23.53 -18.70
C SER A 414 -10.95 22.84 -18.02
N ASN A 415 -9.72 23.24 -18.34
CA ASN A 415 -8.52 22.60 -17.81
C ASN A 415 -8.31 22.94 -16.32
N CYS A 416 -8.80 24.11 -15.91
CA CYS A 416 -8.82 24.50 -14.50
C CYS A 416 -9.80 23.66 -13.68
N ALA A 417 -10.99 23.42 -14.21
CA ALA A 417 -11.95 22.51 -13.59
C ALA A 417 -11.41 21.08 -13.53
N GLY A 418 -10.75 20.62 -14.60
CA GLY A 418 -10.07 19.32 -14.67
C GLY A 418 -8.95 19.18 -13.64
N ALA A 419 -8.03 20.15 -13.56
CA ALA A 419 -6.97 20.19 -12.57
C ALA A 419 -7.51 20.20 -11.12
N LYS A 420 -8.56 20.98 -10.86
CA LYS A 420 -9.25 20.99 -9.56
C LYS A 420 -9.81 19.61 -9.22
N ASN A 421 -10.46 18.94 -10.17
CA ASN A 421 -10.98 17.58 -9.97
C ASN A 421 -9.86 16.55 -9.69
N VAL A 422 -8.71 16.67 -10.36
CA VAL A 422 -7.52 15.84 -10.07
C VAL A 422 -7.01 16.07 -8.65
N LEU A 423 -6.92 17.32 -8.20
CA LEU A 423 -6.51 17.66 -6.83
C LEU A 423 -7.49 17.12 -5.78
N GLU A 424 -8.79 17.28 -6.02
CA GLU A 424 -9.84 16.71 -5.15
C GLU A 424 -9.74 15.18 -5.09
N THR A 425 -9.44 14.54 -6.22
CA THR A 425 -9.20 13.09 -6.30
C THR A 425 -7.99 12.68 -5.46
N TRP A 426 -6.87 13.41 -5.51
CA TRP A 426 -5.70 13.11 -4.69
C TRP A 426 -5.95 13.32 -3.20
N ASN A 427 -6.65 14.38 -2.84
CA ASN A 427 -7.01 14.66 -1.44
C ASN A 427 -7.94 13.61 -0.86
N VAL A 428 -8.97 13.21 -1.62
CA VAL A 428 -9.88 12.16 -1.14
C VAL A 428 -9.19 10.80 -1.08
N ASP A 429 -8.28 10.50 -2.00
CA ASP A 429 -7.48 9.27 -1.93
C ASP A 429 -6.49 9.29 -0.75
N PHE A 430 -5.92 10.44 -0.42
CA PHE A 430 -5.12 10.63 0.79
C PHE A 430 -5.97 10.34 2.04
N GLU A 431 -7.09 11.06 2.22
CA GLU A 431 -8.01 10.86 3.35
C GLU A 431 -8.47 9.40 3.46
N TRP A 432 -8.82 8.79 2.33
CA TRP A 432 -9.25 7.39 2.25
C TRP A 432 -8.19 6.43 2.77
N THR A 433 -6.94 6.55 2.31
CA THR A 433 -5.84 5.71 2.79
C THR A 433 -5.61 5.88 4.30
N ILE A 434 -5.67 7.12 4.82
CA ILE A 434 -5.47 7.38 6.26
C ILE A 434 -6.59 6.77 7.09
N GLU A 435 -7.85 6.97 6.72
CA GLU A 435 -8.99 6.44 7.46
C GLU A 435 -9.03 4.90 7.46
N GLN A 436 -8.64 4.25 6.36
CA GLN A 436 -8.52 2.78 6.33
C GLN A 436 -7.46 2.27 7.31
N GLN A 437 -6.29 2.88 7.30
CA GLN A 437 -5.21 2.52 8.21
C GLN A 437 -5.58 2.80 9.66
N LEU A 438 -6.29 3.91 9.92
CA LEU A 438 -6.79 4.26 11.24
C LEU A 438 -7.84 3.26 11.74
N ALA A 439 -8.76 2.81 10.87
CA ALA A 439 -9.74 1.78 11.19
C ALA A 439 -9.05 0.47 11.59
N GLY A 440 -8.05 0.04 10.81
CA GLY A 440 -7.23 -1.13 11.14
C GLY A 440 -6.46 -0.96 12.45
N ALA A 441 -5.82 0.19 12.64
CA ALA A 441 -5.05 0.49 13.85
C ALA A 441 -5.92 0.53 15.11
N LYS A 442 -7.14 1.08 15.01
CA LYS A 442 -8.12 1.06 16.09
C LYS A 442 -8.50 -0.38 16.44
N PHE A 443 -8.80 -1.20 15.44
CA PHE A 443 -9.11 -2.61 15.65
C PHE A 443 -7.95 -3.34 16.35
N ALA A 444 -6.72 -3.20 15.87
CA ALA A 444 -5.55 -3.80 16.50
C ALA A 444 -5.32 -3.32 17.94
N SER A 445 -5.64 -2.06 18.25
CA SER A 445 -5.52 -1.53 19.61
C SER A 445 -6.45 -2.23 20.62
N GLU A 446 -7.56 -2.81 20.16
CA GLU A 446 -8.50 -3.53 21.02
C GLU A 446 -7.96 -4.93 21.37
N TYR A 447 -7.39 -5.64 20.37
CA TYR A 447 -7.04 -7.07 20.50
C TYR A 447 -5.55 -7.36 20.73
N CYS A 448 -4.65 -6.55 20.20
CA CYS A 448 -3.21 -6.80 20.27
C CYS A 448 -2.69 -6.58 21.70
N LYS A 449 -1.70 -7.39 22.08
CA LYS A 449 -1.08 -7.39 23.41
C LYS A 449 0.40 -7.07 23.30
N VAL A 450 0.95 -6.45 24.36
CA VAL A 450 2.40 -6.30 24.50
C VAL A 450 3.01 -7.69 24.57
N ASP A 451 4.19 -7.89 23.96
CA ASP A 451 4.90 -9.15 24.11
C ASP A 451 5.39 -9.27 25.56
N GLU A 452 4.63 -9.98 26.39
CA GLU A 452 4.99 -10.30 27.76
C GLU A 452 6.17 -11.28 27.72
N LYS A 453 7.40 -10.73 27.81
CA LYS A 453 8.71 -11.43 27.92
C LYS A 453 8.83 -12.70 27.07
N LYS A 454 9.51 -12.65 25.91
CA LYS A 454 9.96 -13.78 25.08
C LYS A 454 9.48 -15.14 25.62
N GLN A 455 8.18 -15.43 25.53
CA GLN A 455 7.67 -16.74 25.91
C GLN A 455 8.46 -17.73 25.07
N ASP A 456 8.97 -18.79 25.71
CA ASP A 456 9.86 -19.76 25.09
C ASP A 456 9.37 -20.04 23.67
N GLN A 457 10.20 -19.68 22.69
CA GLN A 457 9.89 -19.77 21.26
C GLN A 457 9.70 -21.22 20.78
N ASP A 458 9.77 -22.17 21.72
CA ASP A 458 9.55 -23.60 21.56
C ASP A 458 8.13 -24.02 21.94
N GLN A 459 7.17 -23.08 21.99
CA GLN A 459 5.76 -23.46 22.01
C GLN A 459 5.47 -24.38 20.82
N LYS A 460 5.02 -25.60 21.12
CA LYS A 460 4.69 -26.60 20.10
C LYS A 460 3.72 -25.98 19.10
N CYS A 461 3.97 -26.22 17.82
CA CYS A 461 3.08 -25.74 16.78
C CYS A 461 1.76 -26.52 16.82
N GLU A 462 0.79 -25.99 17.56
CA GLU A 462 -0.53 -26.57 17.66
C GLU A 462 -1.41 -26.03 16.52
N ILE A 463 -1.95 -26.96 15.74
CA ILE A 463 -2.90 -26.70 14.66
C ILE A 463 -4.26 -27.22 15.12
N PRO A 464 -5.32 -26.39 15.13
CA PRO A 464 -6.65 -26.87 15.51
C PRO A 464 -7.12 -27.99 14.57
N SER A 465 -7.61 -29.09 15.15
CA SER A 465 -7.95 -30.33 14.43
C SER A 465 -9.00 -30.13 13.33
N GLU A 466 -9.93 -29.20 13.49
CA GLU A 466 -10.92 -28.87 12.48
C GLU A 466 -10.32 -28.27 11.19
N PHE A 467 -9.18 -27.57 11.24
CA PHE A 467 -8.48 -27.12 10.04
C PHE A 467 -7.66 -28.23 9.38
N VAL A 468 -7.33 -29.29 10.12
CA VAL A 468 -6.69 -30.48 9.55
C VAL A 468 -7.67 -31.20 8.61
N SER A 469 -8.98 -31.18 8.91
CA SER A 469 -10.00 -31.78 8.05
C SER A 469 -10.11 -31.13 6.66
N LEU A 470 -9.85 -29.82 6.57
CA LEU A 470 -9.83 -29.10 5.29
C LEU A 470 -8.77 -29.65 4.32
N TYR A 471 -7.81 -30.42 4.83
CA TYR A 471 -6.78 -31.13 4.07
C TYR A 471 -7.13 -32.60 3.83
N SER A 472 -7.94 -33.22 4.70
CA SER A 472 -8.31 -34.63 4.57
C SER A 472 -9.35 -34.91 3.48
N ASP A 473 -10.19 -33.93 3.12
CA ASP A 473 -11.20 -34.15 2.06
C ASP A 473 -10.60 -34.33 0.65
N SER A 474 -9.29 -34.06 0.51
CA SER A 474 -8.48 -34.40 -0.66
C SER A 474 -7.75 -35.75 -0.54
N PHE A 475 -8.05 -36.55 0.48
CA PHE A 475 -7.48 -37.88 0.74
C PHE A 475 -8.50 -39.02 0.63
N ASN A 476 -8.05 -40.06 -0.06
CA ASN A 476 -8.57 -41.42 0.10
C ASN A 476 -8.11 -41.92 1.48
N THR A 477 -9.04 -42.13 2.41
CA THR A 477 -8.88 -42.17 3.88
C THR A 477 -8.13 -43.39 4.46
N SER A 478 -7.39 -44.17 3.67
CA SER A 478 -6.83 -45.44 4.13
C SER A 478 -5.46 -45.38 4.82
N ARG A 479 -4.85 -44.21 5.07
CA ARG A 479 -3.45 -44.14 5.59
C ARG A 479 -3.08 -43.08 6.65
N VAL A 480 -4.01 -42.35 7.26
CA VAL A 480 -3.65 -41.44 8.37
C VAL A 480 -3.87 -42.14 9.71
N LYS A 481 -2.81 -42.72 10.28
CA LYS A 481 -2.79 -43.08 11.70
C LYS A 481 -2.65 -41.79 12.50
N THR A 482 -3.68 -41.48 13.29
CA THR A 482 -3.70 -40.46 14.33
C THR A 482 -2.51 -40.69 15.27
N VAL A 483 -1.56 -39.76 15.30
CA VAL A 483 -0.56 -39.70 16.38
C VAL A 483 -1.22 -38.98 17.55
N THR A 484 -2.05 -39.71 18.28
CA THR A 484 -2.48 -39.30 19.62
C THR A 484 -1.41 -39.75 20.60
N GLY A 485 -0.75 -38.79 21.22
CA GLY A 485 0.28 -38.89 22.27
C GLY A 485 0.63 -40.29 22.79
N GLU A 486 1.73 -40.86 22.28
CA GLU A 486 2.52 -41.84 23.01
C GLU A 486 3.98 -41.37 23.07
N LYS A 487 4.55 -41.48 24.27
CA LYS A 487 5.93 -41.13 24.63
C LYS A 487 6.91 -41.73 23.62
N LEU A 488 7.73 -40.88 22.99
CA LEU A 488 9.00 -41.31 22.41
C LEU A 488 9.91 -41.77 23.54
N ILE A 489 9.94 -43.09 23.78
CA ILE A 489 11.03 -43.74 24.50
C ILE A 489 12.22 -43.80 23.54
N GLN A 490 13.34 -43.20 23.96
CA GLN A 490 14.64 -43.32 23.31
C GLN A 490 15.05 -44.79 23.19
N SER A 491 15.52 -45.20 22.03
CA SER A 491 16.39 -46.38 21.92
C SER A 491 17.72 -45.96 21.30
N LYS A 492 18.76 -46.21 22.10
CA LYS A 492 20.22 -46.17 21.91
C LYS A 492 20.78 -45.79 20.54
#